data_AF-M0NIG9-F1
#
_entry.id   AF-M0NIG9-F1
#
_cell.length_a   1.000
_cell.length_b   1.000
_cell.length_c   1.000
_cell.angle_alpha   90.00
_cell.angle_beta   90.00
_cell.angle_gamma   90.00
#
_symmetry.space_group_name_H-M   'P 1'
#
loop_
_entity.id
_entity.type
_entity.pdbx_description
1 polymer ?
#
loop_
_entity_poly.entity_id
_entity_poly.type
_entity_poly.pdbx_seq_one_letter_code
_entity_poly.pdbx_strand_id
1 'polypeptide(L)'
;MEVWPMSDEQDNFTVGGFREYQDGNLARDPDEVLEHSGFVRDEQVDRQMSMRAIHHDPNRWESKAAATYMDVGKNRDILKAEGSETARQALENGDTLTLKHYIGDPAQEADLSGIKAITRLREIVAGPAPVIVILGEMGAGKTNLACLLLQLRDRWVDGDLKVASNIRTLPRNDDWVRDNGDVEDGWIPHYPLLEEWVTQDGNPVENAQQPKAFVGDEFSTNASGTGEDGQKVRKLMGPLVFKIRK
;
A
#
# COMPACT_ATOMS: atom_id res chain seq x y z
N MET A 1 18.35 17.19 -33.87
CA MET A 1 17.44 16.06 -34.09
C MET A 1 17.25 15.43 -32.72
N GLU A 2 16.21 15.85 -32.00
CA GLU A 2 15.90 15.30 -30.68
C GLU A 2 15.35 13.87 -30.84
N VAL A 3 15.91 12.95 -30.07
CA VAL A 3 15.50 11.55 -30.01
C VAL A 3 14.52 11.42 -28.86
N TRP A 4 13.28 11.06 -29.16
CA TRP A 4 12.24 10.76 -28.17
C TRP A 4 12.50 9.38 -27.52
N PRO A 5 12.13 9.16 -26.24
CA PRO A 5 12.34 7.89 -25.56
C PRO A 5 11.29 6.87 -26.02
N MET A 6 11.66 6.00 -26.98
CA MET A 6 10.80 4.91 -27.48
C MET A 6 10.81 3.64 -26.60
N SER A 7 11.62 3.56 -25.54
CA SER A 7 11.76 2.33 -24.72
C SER A 7 10.58 2.10 -23.77
N ASP A 8 10.08 3.15 -23.13
CA ASP A 8 9.18 3.00 -21.98
C ASP A 8 7.75 2.56 -22.38
N GLU A 9 7.29 2.93 -23.58
CA GLU A 9 5.99 2.54 -24.12
C GLU A 9 5.97 1.07 -24.58
N GLN A 10 7.07 0.58 -25.17
CA GLN A 10 7.15 -0.77 -25.70
C GLN A 10 7.29 -1.82 -24.58
N ASP A 11 8.01 -1.47 -23.51
CA ASP A 11 8.10 -2.28 -22.28
C ASP A 11 6.79 -2.30 -21.49
N ASN A 12 5.97 -1.24 -21.56
CA ASN A 12 4.64 -1.23 -20.94
C ASN A 12 3.68 -2.22 -21.61
N PHE A 13 3.68 -2.26 -22.95
CA PHE A 13 2.76 -3.10 -23.72
C PHE A 13 3.00 -4.61 -23.52
N THR A 14 4.25 -5.02 -23.29
CA THR A 14 4.61 -6.44 -23.22
C THR A 14 4.41 -7.06 -21.83
N VAL A 15 4.71 -6.32 -20.75
CA VAL A 15 4.64 -6.84 -19.38
C VAL A 15 3.26 -6.64 -18.75
N GLY A 16 2.66 -5.47 -18.94
CA GLY A 16 1.28 -5.22 -18.52
C GLY A 16 0.33 -6.13 -19.30
N GLY A 17 0.52 -6.23 -20.62
CA GLY A 17 -0.28 -7.09 -21.50
C GLY A 17 -0.22 -8.56 -21.11
N PHE A 18 0.86 -9.04 -20.48
CA PHE A 18 0.94 -10.42 -20.00
C PHE A 18 -0.02 -10.71 -18.84
N ARG A 19 -0.25 -9.74 -17.94
CA ARG A 19 -1.25 -9.89 -16.89
C ARG A 19 -2.66 -9.92 -17.48
N GLU A 20 -2.96 -9.01 -18.40
CA GLU A 20 -4.27 -8.99 -19.08
C GLU A 20 -4.52 -10.26 -19.89
N TYR A 21 -3.47 -10.81 -20.49
CA TYR A 21 -3.53 -12.12 -21.13
C TYR A 21 -3.96 -13.18 -20.12
N GLN A 22 -3.30 -13.28 -18.95
CA GLN A 22 -3.65 -14.24 -17.89
C GLN A 22 -5.07 -14.06 -17.35
N ASP A 23 -5.54 -12.81 -17.23
CA ASP A 23 -6.88 -12.49 -16.74
C ASP A 23 -7.97 -12.71 -17.82
N GLY A 24 -7.59 -13.11 -19.04
CA GLY A 24 -8.52 -13.40 -20.15
C GLY A 24 -9.06 -12.14 -20.83
N ASN A 25 -8.41 -10.99 -20.64
CA ASN A 25 -8.84 -9.70 -21.17
C ASN A 25 -8.31 -9.42 -22.59
N LEU A 26 -7.58 -10.37 -23.20
CA LEU A 26 -7.08 -10.27 -24.57
C LEU A 26 -7.85 -11.18 -25.53
N ALA A 27 -7.73 -10.91 -26.83
CA ALA A 27 -8.39 -11.68 -27.89
C ALA A 27 -7.90 -13.15 -28.00
N ARG A 28 -6.82 -13.50 -27.30
CA ARG A 28 -6.27 -14.86 -27.25
C ARG A 28 -6.47 -15.41 -25.85
N ASP A 29 -7.05 -16.60 -25.76
CA ASP A 29 -7.23 -17.31 -24.51
C ASP A 29 -5.88 -17.70 -23.86
N PRO A 30 -5.73 -17.59 -22.54
CA PRO A 30 -4.49 -17.90 -21.82
C PRO A 30 -4.25 -19.38 -21.54
N ASP A 31 -4.64 -20.26 -22.45
CA ASP A 31 -4.55 -21.72 -22.25
C ASP A 31 -3.11 -22.23 -22.01
N GLU A 32 -2.11 -21.46 -22.45
CA GLU A 32 -0.70 -21.83 -22.33
C GLU A 32 -0.03 -21.39 -21.03
N VAL A 33 -0.71 -20.63 -20.16
CA VAL A 33 -0.13 -20.07 -18.93
C VAL A 33 -1.03 -20.24 -17.71
N LEU A 34 -0.42 -20.40 -16.54
CA LEU A 34 -1.15 -20.50 -15.28
C LEU A 34 -1.22 -19.15 -14.57
N GLU A 35 -2.30 -18.90 -13.82
CA GLU A 35 -2.54 -17.63 -13.10
C GLU A 35 -1.40 -17.22 -12.13
N HIS A 36 -0.65 -18.18 -11.57
CA HIS A 36 0.47 -17.88 -10.66
C HIS A 36 1.79 -17.55 -11.38
N SER A 37 1.85 -17.73 -12.70
CA SER A 37 3.06 -17.49 -13.49
C SER A 37 3.48 -16.02 -13.36
N GLY A 38 4.75 -15.76 -13.06
CA GLY A 38 5.29 -14.39 -12.89
C GLY A 38 5.21 -13.84 -11.46
N PHE A 39 4.41 -14.45 -10.57
CA PHE A 39 4.31 -14.09 -9.16
C PHE A 39 5.17 -14.97 -8.25
N VAL A 40 5.37 -16.23 -8.63
CA VAL A 40 6.19 -17.19 -7.89
C VAL A 40 7.54 -17.32 -8.59
N ARG A 41 8.63 -17.01 -7.86
CA ARG A 41 10.01 -17.10 -8.37
C ARG A 41 10.74 -18.34 -7.89
N ASP A 42 10.32 -18.92 -6.77
CA ASP A 42 10.86 -20.20 -6.30
C ASP A 42 10.39 -21.35 -7.20
N GLU A 43 11.36 -22.01 -7.85
CA GLU A 43 11.09 -23.08 -8.81
C GLU A 43 10.34 -24.28 -8.19
N GLN A 44 10.61 -24.60 -6.93
CA GLN A 44 9.94 -25.73 -6.27
C GLN A 44 8.47 -25.39 -5.97
N VAL A 45 8.22 -24.17 -5.50
CA VAL A 45 6.86 -23.71 -5.20
C VAL A 45 6.04 -23.55 -6.48
N ASP A 46 6.65 -22.99 -7.53
CA ASP A 46 6.04 -22.85 -8.86
C ASP A 46 5.62 -24.21 -9.44
N ARG A 47 6.53 -25.19 -9.46
CA ARG A 47 6.21 -26.56 -9.90
C ARG A 47 5.08 -27.18 -9.09
N GLN A 48 5.06 -26.97 -7.77
CA GLN A 48 3.98 -27.50 -6.93
C GLN A 48 2.64 -26.83 -7.25
N MET A 49 2.60 -25.52 -7.44
CA MET A 49 1.40 -24.80 -7.84
C MET A 49 0.91 -25.25 -9.21
N SER A 50 1.82 -25.45 -10.16
CA SER A 50 1.53 -26.01 -11.48
C SER A 50 0.89 -27.40 -11.41
N MET A 51 1.44 -28.30 -10.59
CA MET A 51 0.84 -29.63 -10.39
C MET A 51 -0.54 -29.57 -9.75
N ARG A 52 -0.77 -28.62 -8.83
CA ARG A 52 -2.09 -28.40 -8.22
C ARG A 52 -3.11 -27.89 -9.24
N ALA A 53 -2.69 -27.00 -10.15
CA ALA A 53 -3.55 -26.51 -11.22
C ALA A 53 -3.97 -27.65 -12.16
N ILE A 54 -3.02 -28.47 -12.63
CA ILE A 54 -3.27 -29.58 -13.55
C ILE A 54 -4.20 -30.64 -12.95
N HIS A 55 -4.09 -30.89 -11.65
CA HIS A 55 -4.87 -31.92 -10.96
C HIS A 55 -6.16 -31.40 -10.30
N HIS A 56 -6.46 -30.11 -10.44
CA HIS A 56 -7.70 -29.55 -9.90
C HIS A 56 -8.90 -29.95 -10.76
N ASP A 57 -9.69 -30.89 -10.26
CA ASP A 57 -10.93 -31.35 -10.89
C ASP A 57 -12.10 -31.20 -9.91
N PRO A 58 -12.90 -30.12 -10.02
CA PRO A 58 -14.05 -29.88 -9.14
C PRO A 58 -15.09 -31.00 -9.17
N ASN A 59 -15.18 -31.76 -10.28
CA ASN A 59 -16.20 -32.79 -10.47
C ASN A 59 -15.89 -34.10 -9.73
N ARG A 60 -14.66 -34.26 -9.23
CA ARG A 60 -14.24 -35.45 -8.46
C ARG A 60 -14.54 -35.36 -6.97
N TRP A 61 -15.06 -34.23 -6.50
CA TRP A 61 -15.32 -34.00 -5.08
C TRP A 61 -16.79 -34.27 -4.76
N GLU A 62 -17.03 -35.01 -3.66
CA GLU A 62 -18.38 -35.28 -3.18
C GLU A 62 -19.04 -34.05 -2.52
N SER A 63 -18.22 -33.11 -2.06
CA SER A 63 -18.65 -31.82 -1.48
C SER A 63 -18.53 -30.68 -2.48
N LYS A 64 -19.12 -29.51 -2.17
CA LYS A 64 -18.93 -28.28 -2.95
C LYS A 64 -17.43 -27.91 -3.03
N ALA A 65 -16.79 -28.26 -4.13
CA ALA A 65 -15.39 -27.94 -4.41
C ALA A 65 -15.22 -26.47 -4.82
N ALA A 66 -14.00 -25.98 -4.68
CA ALA A 66 -13.57 -24.71 -5.24
C ALA A 66 -13.64 -24.78 -6.77
N ALA A 67 -14.12 -23.73 -7.44
CA ALA A 67 -14.35 -23.76 -8.89
C ALA A 67 -13.01 -23.81 -9.64
N THR A 68 -12.03 -23.03 -9.19
CA THR A 68 -10.66 -23.05 -9.71
C THR A 68 -9.66 -23.53 -8.66
N TYR A 69 -8.45 -23.88 -9.09
CA TYR A 69 -7.37 -24.22 -8.16
C TYR A 69 -6.96 -23.01 -7.31
N MET A 70 -7.16 -21.79 -7.82
CA MET A 70 -6.89 -20.54 -7.08
C MET A 70 -7.95 -20.22 -6.02
N ASP A 71 -9.17 -20.74 -6.17
CA ASP A 71 -10.21 -20.63 -5.13
C ASP A 71 -9.90 -21.47 -3.88
N VAL A 72 -8.95 -22.42 -3.97
CA VAL A 72 -8.48 -23.19 -2.83
C VAL A 72 -7.67 -22.27 -1.91
N GLY A 73 -8.17 -22.03 -0.70
CA GLY A 73 -7.57 -21.07 0.25
C GLY A 73 -6.05 -21.23 0.43
N LYS A 74 -5.55 -22.46 0.55
CA LYS A 74 -4.12 -22.74 0.68
C LYS A 74 -3.28 -22.32 -0.54
N ASN A 75 -3.83 -22.40 -1.75
CA ASN A 75 -3.12 -21.99 -2.97
C ASN A 75 -3.04 -20.47 -3.04
N ARG A 76 -4.12 -19.77 -2.66
CA ARG A 76 -4.13 -18.32 -2.51
C ARG A 76 -3.16 -17.84 -1.42
N ASP A 77 -3.04 -18.57 -0.31
CA ASP A 77 -2.10 -18.22 0.76
C ASP A 77 -0.64 -18.36 0.30
N ILE A 78 -0.32 -19.42 -0.47
CA ILE A 78 1.00 -19.60 -1.08
C ILE A 78 1.29 -18.48 -2.07
N LEU A 79 0.37 -18.18 -3.00
CA LEU A 79 0.54 -17.10 -3.95
C LEU A 79 0.73 -15.76 -3.25
N LYS A 80 0.00 -15.52 -2.16
CA LYS A 80 0.15 -14.29 -1.37
C LYS A 80 1.53 -14.20 -0.72
N ALA A 81 2.05 -15.30 -0.16
CA ALA A 81 3.38 -15.32 0.46
C ALA A 81 4.50 -15.09 -0.59
N GLU A 82 4.53 -15.93 -1.63
CA GLU A 82 5.53 -15.87 -2.71
C GLU A 82 5.44 -14.57 -3.51
N GLY A 83 4.20 -14.15 -3.80
CA GLY A 83 3.94 -12.91 -4.52
C GLY A 83 4.37 -11.68 -3.72
N SER A 84 4.21 -11.68 -2.40
CA SER A 84 4.69 -10.58 -1.55
C SER A 84 6.21 -10.51 -1.51
N GLU A 85 6.88 -11.66 -1.42
CA GLU A 85 8.33 -11.77 -1.42
C GLU A 85 8.93 -11.28 -2.76
N THR A 86 8.37 -11.75 -3.87
CA THR A 86 8.78 -11.33 -5.22
C THR A 86 8.58 -9.83 -5.43
N ALA A 87 7.46 -9.26 -4.98
CA ALA A 87 7.21 -7.82 -5.06
C ALA A 87 8.17 -7.01 -4.19
N ARG A 88 8.48 -7.49 -2.98
CA ARG A 88 9.46 -6.87 -2.08
C ARG A 88 10.84 -6.81 -2.73
N GLN A 89 11.31 -7.93 -3.28
CA GLN A 89 12.60 -7.98 -3.96
C GLN A 89 12.63 -7.06 -5.20
N ALA A 90 11.54 -7.00 -5.96
CA ALA A 90 11.44 -6.09 -7.10
C ALA A 90 11.51 -4.62 -6.69
N LEU A 91 10.90 -4.24 -5.56
CA LEU A 91 10.99 -2.89 -4.98
C LEU A 91 12.38 -2.56 -4.42
N GLU A 92 13.09 -3.55 -3.88
CA GLU A 92 14.46 -3.40 -3.37
C GLU A 92 15.46 -3.20 -4.52
N ASN A 93 15.31 -3.98 -5.59
CA ASN A 93 16.23 -3.99 -6.72
C ASN A 93 15.89 -2.98 -7.81
N GLY A 94 14.77 -2.26 -7.68
CA GLY A 94 14.29 -1.34 -8.73
C GLY A 94 13.85 -2.05 -10.01
N ASP A 95 13.40 -3.31 -9.91
CA ASP A 95 12.87 -4.10 -11.02
C ASP A 95 11.47 -3.59 -11.38
N THR A 96 11.45 -2.55 -12.21
CA THR A 96 10.23 -1.89 -12.68
C THR A 96 9.38 -2.80 -13.56
N LEU A 97 9.95 -3.83 -14.22
CA LEU A 97 9.20 -4.77 -15.05
C LEU A 97 8.35 -5.69 -14.17
N THR A 98 8.94 -6.32 -13.16
CA THR A 98 8.14 -7.13 -12.21
C THR A 98 7.05 -6.30 -11.54
N LEU A 99 7.33 -5.04 -11.17
CA LEU A 99 6.31 -4.17 -10.59
C LEU A 99 5.18 -3.84 -11.57
N LYS A 100 5.48 -3.60 -12.85
CA LYS A 100 4.46 -3.41 -13.89
C LYS A 100 3.59 -4.65 -14.06
N HIS A 101 4.17 -5.86 -14.01
CA HIS A 101 3.43 -7.11 -14.11
C HIS A 101 2.39 -7.27 -12.98
N TYR A 102 2.73 -6.85 -11.76
CA TYR A 102 1.79 -6.86 -10.64
C TYR A 102 0.64 -5.87 -10.80
N ILE A 103 0.83 -4.84 -11.63
CA ILE A 103 -0.13 -3.76 -11.84
C ILE A 103 -1.04 -4.04 -13.05
N GLY A 104 -0.55 -4.66 -14.12
CA GLY A 104 -1.32 -4.98 -15.34
C GLY A 104 -1.11 -4.04 -16.53
N ASP A 105 -1.84 -4.24 -17.64
CA ASP A 105 -1.84 -3.31 -18.79
C ASP A 105 -2.83 -2.18 -18.51
N PRO A 106 -2.36 -0.94 -18.32
CA PRO A 106 -3.24 0.19 -18.05
C PRO A 106 -4.15 0.57 -19.23
N ALA A 107 -3.98 -0.04 -20.41
CA ALA A 107 -4.72 0.30 -21.62
C ALA A 107 -6.07 -0.43 -21.79
N GLN A 108 -6.30 -1.58 -21.14
CA GLN A 108 -7.53 -2.39 -21.30
C GLN A 108 -8.69 -1.95 -20.38
N GLU A 109 -8.41 -1.40 -19.21
CA GLU A 109 -9.35 -0.55 -18.45
C GLU A 109 -8.56 0.56 -17.73
N ALA A 110 -8.37 1.70 -18.41
CA ALA A 110 -7.94 3.01 -17.88
C ALA A 110 -6.92 3.02 -16.70
N ASP A 111 -5.70 3.55 -16.80
CA ASP A 111 -5.18 4.61 -17.66
C ASP A 111 -3.71 4.91 -17.25
N LEU A 112 -3.00 5.76 -18.01
CA LEU A 112 -1.86 6.56 -17.56
C LEU A 112 -2.12 7.26 -16.20
N SER A 113 -3.38 7.31 -15.76
CA SER A 113 -3.82 7.63 -14.40
C SER A 113 -3.20 6.74 -13.32
N GLY A 114 -2.88 5.47 -13.54
CA GLY A 114 -2.32 4.57 -12.53
C GLY A 114 -0.86 4.90 -12.19
N ILE A 115 -0.02 5.10 -13.22
CA ILE A 115 1.36 5.58 -13.07
C ILE A 115 1.36 7.02 -12.56
N LYS A 116 0.49 7.89 -13.09
CA LYS A 116 0.30 9.25 -12.56
C LYS A 116 -0.23 9.23 -11.14
N ALA A 117 -1.07 8.28 -10.74
CA ALA A 117 -1.64 8.18 -9.40
C ALA A 117 -0.58 7.69 -8.42
N ILE A 118 0.24 6.69 -8.78
CA ILE A 118 1.38 6.26 -7.96
C ILE A 118 2.39 7.39 -7.83
N THR A 119 2.74 8.05 -8.94
CA THR A 119 3.67 9.21 -8.93
C THR A 119 3.11 10.35 -8.09
N ARG A 120 1.83 10.67 -8.25
CA ARG A 120 1.15 11.72 -7.48
C ARG A 120 0.98 11.35 -6.02
N LEU A 121 0.80 10.06 -5.70
CA LEU A 121 0.74 9.56 -4.34
C LEU A 121 2.13 9.61 -3.69
N ARG A 122 3.20 9.31 -4.44
CA ARG A 122 4.59 9.57 -4.00
C ARG A 122 4.83 11.06 -3.78
N GLU A 123 4.40 11.94 -4.68
CA GLU A 123 4.51 13.39 -4.53
C GLU A 123 3.73 13.91 -3.31
N ILE A 124 2.51 13.39 -3.08
CA ILE A 124 1.70 13.73 -1.90
C ILE A 124 2.41 13.28 -0.63
N VAL A 125 2.89 12.03 -0.59
CA VAL A 125 3.60 11.48 0.56
C VAL A 125 4.95 12.17 0.79
N ALA A 126 5.63 12.64 -0.26
CA ALA A 126 6.87 13.42 -0.19
C ALA A 126 6.66 14.88 0.24
N GLY A 127 5.43 15.40 0.06
CA GLY A 127 5.10 16.80 0.34
C GLY A 127 5.28 17.21 1.81
N PRO A 128 5.29 18.52 2.10
CA PRO A 128 5.36 19.04 3.46
C PRO A 128 4.01 18.83 4.17
N ALA A 129 4.05 18.05 5.26
CA ALA A 129 2.92 17.78 6.16
C ALA A 129 1.63 17.28 5.46
N PRO A 130 1.65 16.13 4.76
CA PRO A 130 0.48 15.63 4.08
C PRO A 130 -0.57 15.13 5.07
N VAL A 131 -1.82 15.55 4.89
CA VAL A 131 -2.98 14.96 5.58
C VAL A 131 -3.79 14.16 4.59
N ILE A 132 -3.81 12.85 4.80
CA ILE A 132 -4.50 11.89 3.95
C ILE A 132 -5.66 11.31 4.74
N VAL A 133 -6.87 11.43 4.19
CA VAL A 133 -8.09 10.84 4.77
C VAL A 133 -8.52 9.71 3.86
N ILE A 134 -8.54 8.48 4.39
CA ILE A 134 -8.95 7.28 3.65
C ILE A 134 -10.37 6.93 4.09
N LEU A 135 -11.30 6.93 3.14
CA LEU A 135 -12.69 6.54 3.35
C LEU A 135 -12.97 5.22 2.65
N GLY A 136 -13.78 4.36 3.27
CA GLY A 136 -14.13 3.05 2.73
C GLY A 136 -14.88 2.20 3.74
N GLU A 137 -15.55 1.15 3.26
CA GLU A 137 -16.31 0.23 4.11
C GLU A 137 -15.41 -0.51 5.12
N MET A 138 -16.01 -1.07 6.17
CA MET A 138 -15.28 -1.93 7.10
C MET A 138 -14.71 -3.14 6.35
N GLY A 139 -13.46 -3.49 6.61
CA GLY A 139 -12.78 -4.59 5.92
C GLY A 139 -12.20 -4.25 4.53
N ALA A 140 -12.46 -3.06 3.98
CA ALA A 140 -11.94 -2.63 2.66
C ALA A 140 -10.41 -2.37 2.63
N GLY A 141 -9.67 -2.72 3.68
CA GLY A 141 -8.21 -2.58 3.71
C GLY A 141 -7.68 -1.17 4.01
N LYS A 142 -8.49 -0.26 4.57
CA LYS A 142 -8.09 1.13 4.90
C LYS A 142 -6.80 1.19 5.73
N THR A 143 -6.72 0.39 6.79
CA THR A 143 -5.55 0.32 7.67
C THR A 143 -4.32 -0.18 6.93
N ASN A 144 -4.48 -1.18 6.06
CA ASN A 144 -3.37 -1.69 5.24
C ASN A 144 -2.86 -0.62 4.26
N LEU A 145 -3.76 0.14 3.64
CA LEU A 145 -3.39 1.26 2.78
C LEU A 145 -2.69 2.38 3.57
N ALA A 146 -3.14 2.69 4.79
CA ALA A 146 -2.48 3.65 5.66
C ALA A 146 -1.05 3.19 6.02
N CYS A 147 -0.86 1.92 6.35
CA CYS A 147 0.46 1.32 6.60
C CYS A 147 1.36 1.40 5.36
N LEU A 148 0.81 1.16 4.16
CA LEU A 148 1.56 1.29 2.90
C LEU A 148 2.04 2.73 2.68
N LEU A 149 1.18 3.72 2.91
CA LEU A 149 1.54 5.15 2.82
C LEU A 149 2.64 5.51 3.83
N LEU A 150 2.57 4.95 5.04
CA LEU A 150 3.58 5.14 6.07
C LEU A 150 4.94 4.57 5.65
N GLN A 151 4.98 3.37 5.08
CA GLN A 151 6.21 2.76 4.55
C GLN A 151 6.81 3.60 3.41
N LEU A 152 5.97 4.16 2.53
CA LEU A 152 6.42 5.07 1.48
C LEU A 152 7.02 6.36 2.06
N ARG A 153 6.43 6.90 3.13
CA ARG A 153 6.97 8.07 3.83
C ARG A 153 8.29 7.77 4.50
N ASP A 154 8.39 6.64 5.19
CA ASP A 154 9.60 6.20 5.90
C ASP A 154 10.79 6.10 4.95
N ARG A 155 10.57 5.51 3.76
CA ARG A 155 11.59 5.46 2.71
C ARG A 155 11.98 6.83 2.14
N TRP A 156 11.05 7.79 2.11
CA TRP A 156 11.34 9.14 1.62
C TRP A 156 12.21 9.97 2.57
N VAL A 157 12.12 9.69 3.87
CA VAL A 157 12.90 10.38 4.91
C VAL A 157 14.07 9.53 5.41
N ASP A 158 14.56 8.62 4.55
CA ASP A 158 15.71 7.74 4.79
C ASP A 158 15.65 6.95 6.11
N GLY A 159 14.44 6.53 6.53
CA GLY A 159 14.21 5.75 7.74
C GLY A 159 14.23 6.54 9.05
N ASP A 160 14.38 7.86 9.01
CA ASP A 160 14.35 8.74 10.18
C ASP A 160 12.91 9.20 10.53
N LEU A 161 11.90 8.40 10.17
CA LEU A 161 10.50 8.71 10.46
C LEU A 161 10.13 8.25 11.87
N LYS A 162 9.63 9.17 12.68
CA LYS A 162 8.99 8.88 13.96
C LYS A 162 7.51 8.58 13.76
N VAL A 163 7.08 7.39 14.18
CA VAL A 163 5.72 6.88 13.97
C VAL A 163 4.94 6.89 15.29
N ALA A 164 3.72 7.41 15.26
CA ALA A 164 2.76 7.26 16.36
C ALA A 164 1.39 6.85 15.83
N SER A 165 0.56 6.23 16.68
CA SER A 165 -0.79 5.83 16.28
C SER A 165 -1.77 5.69 17.43
N ASN A 166 -3.05 5.64 17.09
CA ASN A 166 -4.12 5.21 18.02
C ASN A 166 -4.71 3.84 17.61
N ILE A 167 -3.96 3.06 16.82
CA ILE A 167 -4.38 1.73 16.35
C ILE A 167 -3.60 0.68 17.12
N ARG A 168 -4.26 -0.04 18.05
CA ARG A 168 -3.54 -0.95 18.98
C ARG A 168 -2.83 -2.09 18.27
N THR A 169 -3.32 -2.45 17.10
CA THR A 169 -2.78 -3.53 16.26
C THR A 169 -1.71 -3.06 15.29
N LEU A 170 -1.36 -1.76 15.28
CA LEU A 170 -0.28 -1.27 14.43
C LEU A 170 1.06 -1.86 14.91
N PRO A 171 1.86 -2.50 14.03
CA PRO A 171 3.09 -3.18 14.45
C PRO A 171 4.21 -2.27 14.95
N ARG A 172 4.18 -0.97 14.61
CA ARG A 172 5.25 -0.01 14.93
C ARG A 172 4.67 1.29 15.45
N ASN A 173 5.03 1.62 16.69
CA ASN A 173 5.01 2.96 17.26
C ASN A 173 6.41 3.21 17.83
N ASP A 174 6.91 4.44 17.70
CA ASP A 174 8.24 4.82 18.17
C ASP A 174 8.13 5.62 19.47
N ASP A 175 9.00 5.29 20.44
CA ASP A 175 9.03 5.95 21.74
C ASP A 175 9.30 7.46 21.61
N TRP A 176 8.77 8.23 22.56
CA TRP A 176 9.03 9.66 22.63
C TRP A 176 9.02 10.19 24.06
N VAL A 177 9.76 11.28 24.25
CA VAL A 177 9.87 11.95 25.55
C VAL A 177 8.93 13.14 25.57
N ARG A 178 8.09 13.22 26.60
CA ARG A 178 7.16 14.32 26.85
C ARG A 178 7.88 15.55 27.41
N ASP A 179 7.17 16.68 27.44
CA ASP A 179 7.69 17.93 28.00
C ASP A 179 8.00 17.82 29.51
N ASN A 180 7.31 16.94 30.22
CA ASN A 180 7.52 16.66 31.64
C ASN A 180 8.65 15.63 31.91
N GLY A 181 9.27 15.08 30.86
CA GLY A 181 10.35 14.09 30.94
C GLY A 181 9.90 12.63 30.94
N ASP A 182 8.59 12.34 30.91
CA ASP A 182 8.08 10.97 30.82
C ASP A 182 8.31 10.37 29.43
N VAL A 183 8.51 9.05 29.35
CA VAL A 183 8.66 8.31 28.09
C VAL A 183 7.33 7.62 27.75
N GLU A 184 6.84 7.83 26.54
CA GLU A 184 5.61 7.24 26.00
C GLU A 184 5.95 6.37 24.77
N ASP A 185 5.19 5.30 24.55
CA ASP A 185 5.44 4.26 23.53
C ASP A 185 4.87 4.58 22.13
N GLY A 186 4.60 5.86 21.86
CA GLY A 186 3.99 6.32 20.61
C GLY A 186 2.51 5.95 20.43
N TRP A 187 1.85 5.39 21.46
CA TRP A 187 0.40 5.30 21.55
C TRP A 187 -0.24 6.66 21.89
N ILE A 188 -1.09 7.20 21.00
CA ILE A 188 -1.70 8.52 21.18
C ILE A 188 -3.22 8.42 21.11
N PRO A 189 -3.94 8.29 22.24
CA PRO A 189 -5.38 8.02 22.22
C PRO A 189 -6.27 9.26 22.07
N HIS A 190 -5.71 10.47 22.13
CA HIS A 190 -6.49 11.72 22.16
C HIS A 190 -5.72 12.92 21.63
N TYR A 191 -6.46 13.94 21.20
CA TYR A 191 -5.93 15.11 20.51
C TYR A 191 -4.88 15.93 21.30
N PRO A 192 -5.03 16.22 22.61
CA PRO A 192 -4.01 16.95 23.36
C PRO A 192 -2.62 16.31 23.32
N LEU A 193 -2.56 14.98 23.43
CA LEU A 193 -1.30 14.24 23.37
C LEU A 193 -0.70 14.22 21.95
N LEU A 194 -1.56 14.20 20.92
CA LEU A 194 -1.13 14.35 19.53
C LEU A 194 -0.51 15.72 19.28
N GLU A 195 -1.12 16.77 19.83
CA GLU A 195 -0.62 18.13 19.73
C GLU A 195 0.76 18.28 20.40
N GLU A 196 0.91 17.76 21.62
CA GLU A 196 2.18 17.70 22.36
C GLU A 196 3.26 16.98 21.53
N TRP A 197 2.96 15.77 21.03
CA TRP A 197 3.89 14.96 20.23
C TRP A 197 4.36 15.67 18.95
N VAL A 198 3.44 16.30 18.22
CA VAL A 198 3.78 17.03 17.00
C VAL A 198 4.69 18.21 17.30
N THR A 199 4.44 18.96 18.39
CA THR A 199 5.21 20.16 18.73
C THR A 199 6.49 19.92 19.53
N GLN A 200 6.82 18.65 19.84
CA GLN A 200 8.00 18.28 20.64
C GLN A 200 9.32 18.91 20.12
N ASP A 201 9.45 19.16 18.82
CA ASP A 201 10.68 19.68 18.23
C ASP A 201 10.71 21.22 18.24
N GLY A 202 9.79 21.86 18.96
CA GLY A 202 9.70 23.31 19.10
C GLY A 202 9.15 24.00 17.85
N ASN A 203 9.44 25.30 17.74
CA ASN A 203 9.02 26.11 16.60
C ASN A 203 9.80 25.69 15.35
N PRO A 204 9.15 25.23 14.27
CA PRO A 204 9.83 24.73 13.07
C PRO A 204 10.60 25.80 12.29
N VAL A 205 10.32 27.09 12.53
CA VAL A 205 11.12 28.20 11.99
C VAL A 205 12.50 28.29 12.67
N GLU A 206 12.59 27.85 13.92
CA GLU A 206 13.76 28.06 14.78
C GLU A 206 14.49 26.75 15.11
N ASN A 207 13.87 25.60 14.89
CA ASN A 207 14.38 24.29 15.30
C ASN A 207 14.29 23.28 14.16
N ALA A 208 15.32 22.44 14.03
CA ALA A 208 15.28 21.30 13.12
C ALA A 208 14.14 20.35 13.53
N GLN A 209 13.32 19.95 12.56
CA GLN A 209 12.16 19.11 12.80
C GLN A 209 12.48 17.66 12.47
N GLN A 210 12.11 16.74 13.36
CA GLN A 210 12.14 15.32 13.06
C GLN A 210 10.94 14.98 12.16
N PRO A 211 11.14 14.19 11.09
CA PRO A 211 10.03 13.66 10.33
C PRO A 211 9.09 12.85 11.22
N LYS A 212 7.81 13.24 11.26
CA LYS A 212 6.78 12.60 12.07
C LYS A 212 5.62 12.13 11.20
N ALA A 213 5.13 10.93 11.46
CA ALA A 213 3.90 10.42 10.86
C ALA A 213 2.98 9.82 11.92
N PHE A 214 1.73 10.26 11.89
CA PHE A 214 0.70 9.78 12.78
C PHE A 214 -0.38 9.03 12.00
N VAL A 215 -0.72 7.81 12.42
CA VAL A 215 -1.80 7.01 11.82
C VAL A 215 -2.96 6.91 12.80
N GLY A 216 -4.10 7.47 12.40
CA GLY A 216 -5.33 7.45 13.18
C GLY A 216 -6.42 6.57 12.59
N ASP A 217 -7.06 5.73 13.41
CA ASP A 217 -8.36 5.14 13.13
C ASP A 217 -9.39 5.75 14.09
N GLU A 218 -10.59 6.07 13.59
CA GLU A 218 -11.70 6.61 14.40
C GLU A 218 -11.33 7.75 15.38
N PHE A 219 -10.80 8.90 14.89
CA PHE A 219 -10.59 10.11 15.72
C PHE A 219 -11.87 10.72 16.34
N SER A 220 -12.99 10.05 16.15
CA SER A 220 -14.32 10.50 16.47
C SER A 220 -15.11 9.35 17.06
N THR A 221 -15.01 9.21 18.38
CA THR A 221 -16.05 8.52 19.17
C THR A 221 -17.44 9.20 18.99
N ASN A 222 -17.49 10.34 18.29
CA ASN A 222 -18.71 11.05 17.85
C ASN A 222 -19.13 10.77 16.38
N ALA A 223 -18.47 9.88 15.63
CA ALA A 223 -18.81 9.61 14.23
C ALA A 223 -19.55 8.29 14.03
N SER A 224 -20.85 8.33 14.30
CA SER A 224 -21.80 7.42 13.65
C SER A 224 -22.13 7.99 12.27
N GLY A 225 -21.37 7.56 11.26
CA GLY A 225 -21.59 7.66 9.81
C GLY A 225 -22.43 8.81 9.24
N THR A 226 -21.79 9.73 8.52
CA THR A 226 -22.24 10.32 7.24
C THR A 226 -21.16 11.29 6.70
N GLY A 227 -21.18 11.64 5.42
CA GLY A 227 -20.11 12.38 4.71
C GLY A 227 -19.62 13.73 5.29
N GLU A 228 -20.21 14.23 6.38
CA GLU A 228 -19.71 15.38 7.17
C GLU A 228 -18.41 15.09 7.93
N ASP A 229 -18.07 13.80 8.14
CA ASP A 229 -16.97 13.38 9.01
C ASP A 229 -15.60 13.78 8.47
N GLY A 230 -15.40 13.73 7.14
CA GLY A 230 -14.17 14.18 6.49
C GLY A 230 -13.92 15.70 6.63
N GLN A 231 -14.99 16.50 6.68
CA GLN A 231 -14.87 17.95 6.93
C GLN A 231 -14.55 18.26 8.40
N LYS A 232 -15.13 17.52 9.34
CA LYS A 232 -14.83 17.68 10.78
C LYS A 232 -13.37 17.32 11.09
N VAL A 233 -12.85 16.22 10.54
CA VAL A 233 -11.44 15.84 10.67
C VAL A 233 -10.53 16.92 10.06
N ARG A 234 -10.82 17.43 8.86
CA ARG A 234 -10.04 18.55 8.28
C ARG A 234 -10.08 19.82 9.12
N LYS A 235 -11.22 20.13 9.75
CA LYS A 235 -11.38 21.30 10.61
C LYS A 235 -10.56 21.19 11.91
N LEU A 236 -10.48 19.99 12.49
CA LEU A 236 -9.68 19.71 13.70
C LEU A 236 -8.19 19.54 13.40
N MET A 237 -7.85 18.94 12.26
CA MET A 237 -6.46 18.72 11.83
C MET A 237 -5.85 19.95 11.16
N GLY A 238 -6.64 20.89 10.65
CA GLY A 238 -6.17 22.11 9.98
C GLY A 238 -5.22 22.98 10.84
N PRO A 239 -5.54 23.26 12.12
CA PRO A 239 -4.63 23.93 13.05
C PRO A 239 -3.30 23.18 13.22
N LEU A 240 -3.37 21.84 13.27
CA LEU A 240 -2.21 20.97 13.42
C LEU A 240 -1.30 21.01 12.18
N VAL A 241 -1.88 20.98 10.98
CA VAL A 241 -1.15 21.15 9.71
C VAL A 241 -0.44 22.51 9.66
N PHE A 242 -1.07 23.57 10.15
CA PHE A 242 -0.44 24.89 10.17
C PHE A 242 0.78 24.95 11.09
N LYS A 243 0.77 24.18 12.19
CA LYS A 243 1.91 24.04 13.10
C LYS A 243 3.05 23.22 12.50
N ILE A 244 2.76 22.26 11.62
CA ILE A 244 3.78 21.42 10.94
C ILE A 244 4.35 22.10 9.68
N ARG A 245 3.58 22.99 9.03
CA ARG A 245 3.97 23.62 7.74
C ARG A 245 4.88 24.84 7.83
N LYS A 246 4.97 25.47 9.00
CA LYS A 246 5.95 26.56 9.23
C LYS A 246 7.30 25.97 9.58
#